data_AF-A0A2V3I587-F1
#
_entry.id   AF-A0A2V3I587-F1
#
_cell.length_a   1.000
_cell.length_b   1.000
_cell.length_c   1.000
_cell.angle_alpha   90.00
_cell.angle_beta   90.00
_cell.angle_gamma   90.00
#
_symmetry.space_group_name_H-M   'P 1'
#
loop_
_entity.id
_entity.type
_entity.pdbx_description
1 polymer ?
#
loop_
_entity_poly.entity_id
_entity_poly.type
_entity_poly.pdbx_seq_one_letter_code
_entity_poly.pdbx_strand_id
1 'polypeptide(L)'
;MKIGMPTDGRFGDFGGKYIPETLVPAIEELEENYEKIKNDETFQKELDYYLKSYAGRPTPLYFAKNLTNFAGGAKIYLKREDLLHGGAHKINNT
;
A
#
# COMPACT_ATOMS: atom_id res chain seq x y z
N MET A 1 3.02 -10.24 -20.83
CA MET A 1 2.15 -11.11 -20.00
C MET A 1 1.35 -10.18 -19.09
N LYS A 2 0.01 -10.10 -19.22
CA LYS A 2 -0.81 -9.34 -18.27
C LYS A 2 -0.99 -10.23 -17.04
N ILE A 3 -0.34 -9.88 -15.94
CA ILE A 3 -0.56 -10.55 -14.66
C ILE A 3 -1.97 -10.13 -14.20
N GLY A 4 -2.90 -11.10 -14.12
CA GLY A 4 -4.26 -10.88 -13.66
C GLY A 4 -4.34 -10.71 -12.14
N MET A 5 -5.57 -10.61 -11.61
CA MET A 5 -5.78 -10.72 -10.17
C MET A 5 -5.26 -12.07 -9.65
N PRO A 6 -4.76 -12.13 -8.40
CA PRO A 6 -4.18 -13.35 -7.88
C PRO A 6 -5.25 -14.44 -7.81
N THR A 7 -4.86 -15.68 -8.10
CA THR A 7 -5.69 -16.87 -7.89
C THR A 7 -5.06 -17.67 -6.76
N ASP A 8 -5.81 -17.95 -5.69
CA ASP A 8 -5.32 -18.64 -4.49
C ASP A 8 -4.01 -18.04 -3.92
N GLY A 9 -3.95 -16.70 -3.90
CA GLY A 9 -2.78 -15.96 -3.43
C GLY A 9 -1.58 -15.97 -4.38
N ARG A 10 -1.71 -16.48 -5.61
CA ARG A 10 -0.62 -16.52 -6.61
C ARG A 10 -0.80 -15.53 -7.75
N PHE A 11 0.30 -14.89 -8.12
CA PHE A 11 0.48 -14.08 -9.33
C PHE A 11 1.41 -14.82 -10.30
N GLY A 12 0.83 -15.62 -11.20
CA GLY A 12 1.61 -16.55 -12.02
C GLY A 12 2.32 -17.57 -11.11
N ASP A 13 3.63 -17.71 -11.28
CA ASP A 13 4.43 -18.68 -10.51
C ASP A 13 4.78 -18.21 -9.08
N PHE A 14 4.49 -16.95 -8.74
CA PHE A 14 4.92 -16.32 -7.48
C PHE A 14 3.75 -16.14 -6.50
N GLY A 15 4.04 -16.14 -5.19
CA GLY A 15 3.03 -16.01 -4.13
C GLY A 15 2.57 -17.36 -3.56
N GLY A 16 1.34 -17.43 -3.08
CA GLY A 16 0.79 -18.58 -2.36
C GLY A 16 1.16 -18.60 -0.87
N LYS A 17 0.65 -19.59 -0.14
CA LYS A 17 0.84 -19.76 1.30
C LYS A 17 1.77 -20.95 1.58
N TYR A 18 3.07 -20.67 1.75
CA TYR A 18 4.08 -21.68 2.13
C TYR A 18 4.44 -21.53 3.60
N ILE A 19 3.54 -22.00 4.46
CA ILE A 19 3.58 -21.79 5.91
C ILE A 19 3.41 -23.13 6.66
N PRO A 20 3.84 -23.22 7.94
CA PRO A 20 3.50 -24.34 8.81
C PRO A 20 1.98 -24.52 8.93
N GLU A 21 1.52 -25.77 9.04
CA GLU A 21 0.11 -26.13 9.23
C GLU A 21 -0.52 -25.41 10.43
N THR A 22 0.26 -25.21 11.49
CA THR A 22 -0.17 -24.49 12.69
C THR A 22 -0.52 -23.02 12.46
N LEU A 23 -0.06 -22.40 11.37
CA LEU A 23 -0.40 -21.02 11.00
C LEU A 23 -1.58 -20.93 10.02
N VAL A 24 -2.01 -22.04 9.42
CA VAL A 24 -3.07 -22.04 8.41
C VAL A 24 -4.37 -21.44 8.94
N PRO A 25 -4.89 -21.83 10.13
CA PRO A 25 -6.16 -21.30 10.63
C PRO A 25 -6.14 -19.77 10.83
N ALA A 26 -5.02 -19.23 11.35
CA ALA A 26 -4.89 -17.80 11.59
C ALA A 26 -4.82 -16.98 10.28
N ILE A 27 -4.20 -17.53 9.23
CA ILE A 27 -4.12 -16.86 7.93
C ILE A 27 -5.45 -16.92 7.19
N GLU A 28 -6.18 -18.02 7.29
CA GLU A 28 -7.53 -18.14 6.71
C GLU A 28 -8.50 -17.18 7.41
N GLU A 29 -8.50 -17.11 8.74
CA GLU A 29 -9.31 -16.15 9.49
C GLU A 29 -8.99 -14.70 9.11
N LEU A 30 -7.71 -14.35 8.97
CA LEU A 30 -7.30 -13.01 8.55
C LEU A 30 -7.82 -12.66 7.15
N GLU A 31 -7.67 -13.57 6.19
CA GLU A 31 -8.15 -13.36 4.81
C GLU A 31 -9.66 -13.22 4.76
N GLU A 32 -10.40 -14.09 5.44
CA GLU A 32 -11.87 -14.02 5.50
C GLU A 32 -12.36 -12.69 6.08
N ASN A 33 -11.74 -12.21 7.16
CA ASN A 33 -12.11 -10.94 7.77
C ASN A 33 -11.72 -9.75 6.90
N TYR A 34 -10.53 -9.79 6.28
CA TYR A 34 -10.10 -8.76 5.33
C TYR A 34 -11.10 -8.63 4.17
N GLU A 35 -11.52 -9.74 3.57
CA GLU A 35 -12.48 -9.75 2.46
C GLU A 35 -13.85 -9.16 2.86
N LYS A 36 -14.27 -9.37 4.11
CA LYS A 36 -15.50 -8.77 4.66
C LYS A 36 -15.36 -7.26 4.86
N ILE A 37 -14.26 -6.78 5.43
CA ILE A 37 -14.11 -5.38 5.86
C ILE A 37 -13.54 -4.45 4.79
N LYS A 38 -12.83 -4.96 3.78
CA LYS A 38 -12.09 -4.12 2.81
C LYS A 38 -12.97 -3.12 2.07
N ASN A 39 -14.25 -3.46 1.87
CA ASN A 39 -15.24 -2.60 1.20
C ASN A 39 -16.30 -2.05 2.17
N ASP A 40 -16.17 -2.30 3.48
CA ASP A 40 -17.09 -1.76 4.48
C ASP A 40 -16.92 -0.23 4.57
N GLU A 41 -18.01 0.51 4.41
CA GLU A 41 -17.96 1.97 4.39
C GLU A 41 -17.51 2.57 5.73
N THR A 42 -17.87 1.94 6.85
CA THR A 42 -17.54 2.45 8.18
C THR A 42 -16.05 2.34 8.41
N PHE A 43 -15.48 1.17 8.12
CA PHE A 43 -14.05 0.93 8.17
C PHE A 43 -13.27 1.87 7.23
N GLN A 44 -13.73 2.03 5.99
CA GLN A 44 -13.07 2.93 5.03
C GLN A 44 -13.09 4.40 5.48
N LYS A 45 -14.20 4.87 6.07
CA LYS A 45 -14.31 6.23 6.62
C LYS A 45 -13.34 6.44 7.79
N GLU A 46 -13.21 5.46 8.67
CA GLU A 46 -12.27 5.53 9.80
C GLU A 46 -10.81 5.49 9.33
N LEU A 47 -10.47 4.59 8.41
CA LEU A 47 -9.13 4.50 7.83
C LEU A 47 -8.75 5.82 7.12
N ASP A 48 -9.63 6.36 6.28
CA ASP A 48 -9.41 7.65 5.60
C ASP A 48 -9.23 8.81 6.60
N TYR A 49 -10.01 8.82 7.68
CA TYR A 49 -9.86 9.82 8.76
C TYR A 49 -8.45 9.79 9.36
N TYR A 50 -7.92 8.62 9.72
CA TYR A 50 -6.57 8.52 10.30
C TYR A 50 -5.46 8.75 9.27
N LEU A 51 -5.64 8.31 8.03
CA LEU A 51 -4.70 8.60 6.97
C LEU A 51 -4.54 10.12 6.77
N LYS A 52 -5.62 10.88 6.86
CA LYS A 52 -5.59 12.35 6.75
C LYS A 52 -5.09 13.02 8.03
N SER A 53 -5.73 12.70 9.16
CA SER A 53 -5.58 13.46 10.40
C SER A 53 -4.35 13.07 11.22
N TYR A 54 -3.86 11.83 11.05
CA TYR A 54 -2.70 11.32 11.78
C TYR A 54 -1.51 11.10 10.85
N ALA A 55 -1.67 10.33 9.77
CA ALA A 55 -0.55 10.03 8.87
C ALA A 55 -0.11 11.22 8.01
N GLY A 56 -1.00 12.18 7.74
CA GLY A 56 -0.70 13.38 6.96
C GLY A 56 -0.93 13.23 5.45
N ARG A 57 -1.89 12.39 5.03
CA ARG A 57 -2.31 12.25 3.63
C ARG A 57 -3.26 13.38 3.20
N PRO A 58 -3.29 13.75 1.90
CA PRO A 58 -2.43 13.26 0.84
C PRO A 58 -1.03 13.87 0.86
N THR A 59 -0.03 13.10 0.47
CA THR A 59 1.34 13.59 0.27
C THR A 59 1.46 14.30 -1.09
N PRO A 60 2.23 15.39 -1.19
CA PRO A 60 2.37 16.13 -2.45
C PRO A 60 3.17 15.38 -3.50
N LEU A 61 2.89 15.65 -4.78
CA LEU A 61 3.73 15.28 -5.91
C LEU A 61 4.63 16.48 -6.26
N TYR A 62 5.86 16.45 -5.79
CA TYR A 62 6.78 17.58 -5.86
C TYR A 62 7.58 17.59 -7.17
N PHE A 63 7.51 18.68 -7.94
CA PHE A 63 8.37 18.86 -9.11
C PHE A 63 9.80 19.25 -8.70
N ALA A 64 10.75 18.34 -8.89
CA ALA A 64 12.15 18.53 -8.51
C ALA A 64 12.92 19.28 -9.60
N LYS A 65 12.72 20.61 -9.68
CA LYS A 65 13.29 21.49 -10.72
C LYS A 65 14.81 21.35 -10.85
N ASN A 66 15.53 21.40 -9.73
CA ASN A 66 17.00 21.35 -9.75
C ASN A 66 17.51 20.00 -10.25
N LEU A 67 16.89 18.91 -9.79
CA LEU A 67 17.23 17.56 -10.23
C LEU A 67 16.88 17.34 -11.70
N THR A 68 15.75 17.88 -12.15
CA THR A 68 15.34 17.87 -13.57
C THR A 68 16.39 18.57 -14.45
N ASN A 69 16.81 19.78 -14.05
CA ASN A 69 17.82 20.54 -14.78
C ASN A 69 19.17 19.82 -14.79
N PHE A 70 19.58 19.26 -13.65
CA PHE A 70 20.81 18.49 -13.54
C PHE A 70 20.81 17.24 -14.42
N ALA A 71 19.70 16.49 -14.44
CA ALA A 71 19.57 15.27 -15.24
C ALA A 71 19.48 15.56 -16.76
N GLY A 72 19.10 16.77 -17.17
CA GLY A 72 19.08 17.20 -18.58
C GLY A 72 18.05 16.47 -19.46
N GLY A 73 17.06 15.79 -18.87
CA GLY A 73 16.11 14.93 -19.58
C GLY A 73 14.66 15.19 -19.19
N ALA A 74 13.92 14.11 -18.90
CA ALA A 74 12.51 14.18 -18.51
C ALA A 74 12.30 15.00 -17.21
N LYS A 75 11.08 15.52 -17.03
CA LYS A 75 10.67 16.16 -15.77
C LYS A 75 10.64 15.15 -14.63
N ILE A 76 11.31 15.46 -13.52
CA ILE A 76 11.37 14.58 -12.36
C ILE A 76 10.39 15.06 -11.29
N TYR A 77 9.49 14.16 -10.88
CA TYR A 77 8.52 14.38 -9.81
C TYR A 77 8.75 13.38 -8.69
N LEU A 78 8.73 13.85 -7.45
CA LEU A 78 8.88 13.04 -6.24
C LEU A 78 7.53 12.91 -5.55
N LYS A 79 7.04 11.68 -5.38
CA LYS A 79 5.89 11.40 -4.51
C LYS A 79 6.38 11.41 -3.06
N ARG A 80 6.04 12.46 -2.31
CA ARG A 80 6.65 12.79 -1.01
C ARG A 80 6.13 11.95 0.17
N GLU A 81 6.20 10.63 0.08
CA GLU A 81 5.84 9.72 1.19
C GLU A 81 6.78 9.86 2.41
N ASP A 82 7.92 10.53 2.23
CA ASP A 82 8.83 10.93 3.31
C ASP A 82 8.20 11.96 4.27
N LEU A 83 7.12 12.64 3.86
CA LEU A 83 6.41 13.63 4.69
C LEU A 83 5.32 13.02 5.57
N LEU A 84 5.08 11.71 5.49
CA LEU A 84 4.12 11.05 6.37
C LEU A 84 4.63 11.06 7.82
N HIS A 85 3.70 10.98 8.77
CA HIS A 85 4.04 10.67 10.15
C HIS A 85 4.86 9.36 10.20
N GLY A 86 5.97 9.36 10.93
CA GLY A 86 6.94 8.26 10.94
C GLY A 86 7.92 8.22 9.75
N GLY A 87 7.81 9.15 8.79
CA GLY A 87 8.78 9.37 7.71
C GLY A 87 8.83 8.30 6.62
N ALA A 88 7.87 7.38 6.59
CA ALA A 88 7.84 6.29 5.63
C ALA A 88 6.42 5.88 5.23
N HIS A 89 6.28 5.39 3.99
CA HIS A 89 5.02 4.87 3.43
C HIS A 89 4.47 3.63 4.16
N LYS A 90 5.23 3.01 5.09
CA LYS A 90 4.80 1.81 5.81
C LYS A 90 3.56 2.06 6.66
N ILE A 91 3.42 3.27 7.24
CA ILE A 91 2.28 3.67 8.07
C ILE A 91 0.91 3.52 7.38
N ASN A 92 0.87 3.42 6.04
CA ASN A 92 -0.37 3.16 5.32
C ASN A 92 -0.93 1.74 5.58
N ASN A 93 -0.10 0.79 6.06
CA ASN A 93 -0.45 -0.63 6.23
C ASN A 93 0.24 -1.28 7.45
N THR A 94 0.69 -0.50 8.45
CA THR A 94 1.33 -1.05 9.65
C THR A 94 0.31 -1.66 10.61
#